data_AF-A0A6B1EGW3-F1
#
_entry.id   AF-A0A6B1EGW3-F1
#
_cell.length_a   1.000
_cell.length_b   1.000
_cell.length_c   1.000
_cell.angle_alpha   90.00
_cell.angle_beta   90.00
_cell.angle_gamma   90.00
#
_symmetry.space_group_name_H-M   'P 1'
#
loop_
_entity.id
_entity.type
_entity.pdbx_description
1 polymer ?
#
loop_
_entity_poly.entity_id
_entity_poly.type
_entity_poly.pdbx_seq_one_letter_code
_entity_poly.pdbx_strand_id
1 'polypeptide(L)'
;MGSKPSNTGDTDSAVAPEGSSNGAETAFVDARVMHAMALERLNASDIRDAAEKAWCATKRATDGLIIARTGQEPGKSPDTTRMLKQLAVDDYAIRQLRPLYSLARDALHGDCFYSGICDPLEETLRLIRETSDYIDKAERLAAAGASV
;
A
#
# COMPACT_ATOMS: atom_id res chain seq x y z
N MET A 1 -48.92 -5.78 43.85
CA MET A 1 -48.64 -5.03 42.60
C MET A 1 -47.70 -3.89 42.96
N GLY A 2 -46.40 -4.11 42.82
CA GLY A 2 -45.37 -3.15 43.23
C GLY A 2 -44.70 -2.55 42.00
N SER A 3 -44.84 -1.25 41.82
CA SER A 3 -44.16 -0.44 40.80
C SER A 3 -42.65 -0.44 41.06
N LYS A 4 -41.84 -0.73 40.04
CA LYS A 4 -40.40 -0.43 40.02
C LYS A 4 -40.16 0.78 39.10
N PRO A 5 -39.30 1.73 39.49
CA PRO A 5 -38.99 2.87 38.65
C PRO A 5 -38.01 2.49 37.53
N SER A 6 -38.27 3.12 36.40
CA SER A 6 -37.42 3.32 35.23
C SER A 6 -36.02 3.81 35.59
N ASN A 7 -35.00 3.18 34.99
CA ASN A 7 -33.65 3.73 34.90
C ASN A 7 -33.31 3.92 33.42
N THR A 8 -33.54 5.13 32.93
CA THR A 8 -32.98 5.66 31.69
C THR A 8 -31.61 6.22 32.03
N GLY A 9 -30.57 5.50 31.62
CA GLY A 9 -29.19 5.97 31.60
C GLY A 9 -28.70 6.02 30.17
N ASP A 10 -28.81 7.21 29.57
CA ASP A 10 -27.98 7.63 28.43
C ASP A 10 -26.50 7.42 28.78
N THR A 11 -25.74 6.86 27.84
CA THR A 11 -24.81 7.64 27.00
C THR A 11 -24.15 6.64 26.05
N ASP A 12 -24.68 6.59 24.84
CA ASP A 12 -24.00 5.99 23.70
C ASP A 12 -22.83 6.92 23.32
N SER A 13 -21.71 6.81 24.05
CA SER A 13 -20.45 7.35 23.57
C SER A 13 -19.94 6.40 22.50
N ALA A 14 -20.37 6.65 21.26
CA ALA A 14 -19.69 6.16 20.09
C ALA A 14 -18.26 6.70 20.10
N VAL A 15 -17.36 5.95 20.73
CA VAL A 15 -15.92 6.10 20.54
C VAL A 15 -15.66 5.87 19.05
N ALA A 16 -15.24 6.93 18.36
CA ALA A 16 -14.72 6.82 17.01
C ALA A 16 -13.59 5.78 17.00
N PRO A 17 -13.51 4.88 16.00
CA PRO A 17 -12.47 3.87 15.99
C PRO A 17 -11.10 4.54 15.81
N GLU A 18 -10.35 4.63 16.91
CA GLU A 18 -8.90 4.84 16.92
C GLU A 18 -8.22 3.63 16.26
N GLY A 19 -8.24 3.57 14.93
CA GLY A 19 -7.64 2.46 14.18
C GLY A 19 -7.23 2.79 12.75
N SER A 20 -7.47 4.02 12.28
CA SER A 20 -7.18 4.38 10.88
C SER A 20 -5.75 4.88 10.67
N SER A 21 -5.11 5.47 11.69
CA SER A 21 -3.74 6.01 11.56
C SER A 21 -2.64 4.95 11.70
N ASN A 22 -2.81 3.93 12.55
CA ASN A 22 -1.74 2.96 12.82
C ASN A 22 -1.49 1.98 11.65
N GLY A 23 -2.54 1.55 10.93
CA GLY A 23 -2.42 0.55 9.87
C GLY A 23 -1.77 1.12 8.61
N ALA A 24 -2.12 2.36 8.25
CA ALA A 24 -1.50 3.05 7.12
C ALA A 24 -0.01 3.31 7.39
N GLU A 25 0.32 3.84 8.57
CA GLU A 25 1.71 4.09 8.98
C GLU A 25 2.54 2.80 8.99
N THR A 26 2.00 1.72 9.58
CA THR A 26 2.65 0.41 9.59
C THR A 26 2.94 -0.08 8.17
N ALA A 27 1.97 0.05 7.26
CA ALA A 27 2.15 -0.36 5.87
C ALA A 27 3.24 0.45 5.13
N PHE A 28 3.37 1.75 5.42
CA PHE A 28 4.46 2.56 4.85
C PHE A 28 5.83 2.21 5.45
N VAL A 29 5.91 1.96 6.76
CA VAL A 29 7.13 1.45 7.40
C VAL A 29 7.55 0.13 6.78
N ASP A 30 6.62 -0.82 6.63
CA ASP A 30 6.87 -2.11 5.97
C ASP A 30 7.33 -1.92 4.53
N ALA A 31 6.75 -0.98 3.78
CA ALA A 31 7.18 -0.68 2.42
C ALA A 31 8.65 -0.23 2.36
N ARG A 32 9.08 0.63 3.30
CA ARG A 32 10.47 1.08 3.39
C ARG A 32 11.42 -0.05 3.76
N VAL A 33 11.04 -0.90 4.71
CA VAL A 33 11.83 -2.08 5.09
C VAL A 33 12.00 -3.02 3.90
N MET A 34 10.92 -3.30 3.16
CA MET A 34 10.96 -4.13 1.96
C MET A 34 11.85 -3.52 0.87
N HIS A 35 11.80 -2.20 0.67
CA HIS A 35 12.68 -1.54 -0.30
C HIS A 35 14.15 -1.60 0.11
N ALA A 36 14.46 -1.41 1.40
CA ALA A 36 15.83 -1.57 1.90
C ALA A 36 16.35 -2.99 1.65
N MET A 37 15.53 -4.02 1.91
CA MET A 37 15.87 -5.41 1.58
C MET A 37 16.06 -5.61 0.07
N ALA A 38 15.25 -4.97 -0.78
CA ALA A 38 15.40 -5.01 -2.22
C ALA A 38 16.78 -4.49 -2.67
N LEU A 39 17.22 -3.37 -2.09
CA LEU A 39 18.53 -2.80 -2.38
C LEU A 39 19.69 -3.68 -1.86
N GLU A 40 19.53 -4.31 -0.70
CA GLU A 40 20.49 -5.29 -0.18
C GLU A 40 20.67 -6.47 -1.15
N ARG A 41 19.56 -7.04 -1.62
CA ARG A 41 19.58 -8.14 -2.61
C ARG A 41 20.18 -7.71 -3.93
N LEU A 42 19.85 -6.50 -4.38
CA LEU A 42 20.43 -5.94 -5.58
C LEU A 42 21.95 -5.80 -5.46
N ASN A 43 22.46 -5.32 -4.32
CA ASN A 43 23.90 -5.20 -4.06
C ASN A 43 24.59 -6.58 -4.00
N ALA A 44 23.87 -7.62 -3.57
CA ALA A 44 24.32 -9.01 -3.62
C ALA A 44 24.21 -9.64 -5.02
N SER A 45 23.83 -8.88 -6.05
CA SER A 45 23.57 -9.35 -7.42
C SER A 45 22.43 -10.38 -7.54
N ASP A 46 21.55 -10.47 -6.53
CA ASP A 46 20.34 -11.29 -6.55
C ASP A 46 19.17 -10.46 -7.09
N ILE A 47 19.14 -10.27 -8.41
CA ILE A 47 18.16 -9.41 -9.09
C ILE A 47 16.73 -9.95 -8.92
N ARG A 48 16.55 -11.27 -8.88
CA ARG A 48 15.21 -11.87 -8.78
C ARG A 48 14.60 -11.64 -7.39
N ASP A 49 15.36 -11.85 -6.31
CA ASP A 49 14.84 -11.53 -4.97
C ASP A 49 14.72 -10.01 -4.77
N ALA A 50 15.64 -9.21 -5.35
CA ALA A 50 15.51 -7.76 -5.33
C ALA A 50 14.22 -7.27 -5.99
N ALA A 51 13.84 -7.83 -7.15
CA ALA A 51 12.61 -7.51 -7.85
C ALA A 51 11.36 -7.85 -7.01
N GLU A 52 11.32 -9.02 -6.37
CA GLU A 52 10.20 -9.39 -5.51
C GLU A 52 10.06 -8.47 -4.30
N LYS A 53 11.17 -8.13 -3.64
CA LYS A 53 11.15 -7.21 -2.49
C LYS A 53 10.71 -5.80 -2.89
N ALA A 54 11.17 -5.31 -4.05
CA ALA A 54 10.70 -4.04 -4.60
C ALA A 54 9.20 -4.06 -4.91
N TRP A 55 8.69 -5.14 -5.50
CA TRP A 55 7.25 -5.32 -5.69
C TRP A 55 6.48 -5.34 -4.36
N CYS A 56 6.95 -6.10 -3.37
CA CYS A 56 6.33 -6.13 -2.04
C CYS A 56 6.26 -4.72 -1.43
N ALA A 57 7.31 -3.92 -1.58
CA ALA A 57 7.34 -2.53 -1.13
C ALA A 57 6.29 -1.67 -1.86
N THR A 58 6.22 -1.74 -3.19
CA THR A 58 5.20 -1.04 -4.00
C THR A 58 3.78 -1.42 -3.57
N LYS A 59 3.53 -2.72 -3.37
CA LYS A 59 2.22 -3.21 -2.89
C LYS A 59 1.90 -2.66 -1.50
N ARG A 60 2.83 -2.73 -0.55
CA ARG A 60 2.59 -2.25 0.83
C ARG A 60 2.37 -0.74 0.91
N ALA A 61 3.10 0.05 0.12
CA ALA A 61 2.81 1.49 0.01
C ALA A 61 1.41 1.75 -0.56
N THR A 62 0.97 0.92 -1.52
CA THR A 62 -0.38 1.00 -2.08
C THR A 62 -1.44 0.59 -1.06
N ASP A 63 -1.18 -0.44 -0.26
CA ASP A 63 -2.06 -0.85 0.84
C ASP A 63 -2.17 0.28 1.88
N GLY A 64 -1.05 0.93 2.25
CA GLY A 64 -1.05 2.08 3.16
C GLY A 64 -1.88 3.25 2.65
N LEU A 65 -1.78 3.58 1.36
CA LEU A 65 -2.66 4.56 0.71
C LEU A 65 -4.13 4.15 0.79
N ILE A 66 -4.45 2.88 0.52
CA ILE A 66 -5.83 2.39 0.57
C ILE A 66 -6.39 2.48 2.00
N ILE A 67 -5.62 2.03 3.00
CA ILE A 67 -6.01 2.10 4.42
C ILE A 67 -6.25 3.56 4.81
N ALA A 68 -5.34 4.47 4.48
CA ALA A 68 -5.50 5.89 4.82
C ALA A 68 -6.77 6.51 4.22
N ARG A 69 -7.16 6.09 3.01
CA ARG A 69 -8.30 6.68 2.28
C ARG A 69 -9.63 6.00 2.56
N THR A 70 -9.63 4.79 3.12
CA THR A 70 -10.85 3.97 3.25
C THR A 70 -11.06 3.35 4.64
N GLY A 71 -10.02 3.33 5.47
CA GLY A 71 -9.99 2.58 6.73
C GLY A 71 -9.95 1.06 6.54
N GLN A 72 -9.81 0.54 5.31
CA GLN A 72 -9.85 -0.90 5.02
C GLN A 72 -8.50 -1.43 4.55
N GLU A 73 -8.06 -2.53 5.16
CA GLU A 73 -6.86 -3.24 4.73
C GLU A 73 -7.15 -4.21 3.56
N PRO A 74 -6.41 -4.11 2.44
CA PRO A 74 -6.52 -5.09 1.37
C PRO A 74 -5.99 -6.47 1.79
N GLY A 75 -6.74 -7.53 1.50
CA GLY A 75 -6.33 -8.91 1.82
C GLY A 75 -5.16 -9.41 0.96
N LYS A 76 -5.36 -9.55 -0.36
CA LYS A 76 -4.35 -10.04 -1.30
C LYS A 76 -4.09 -9.04 -2.44
N SER A 77 -3.05 -9.26 -3.25
CA SER A 77 -2.70 -8.39 -4.39
C SER A 77 -3.86 -8.09 -5.37
N PRO A 78 -4.78 -9.04 -5.66
CA PRO A 78 -6.00 -8.73 -6.42
C PRO A 78 -6.90 -7.70 -5.73
N ASP A 79 -7.03 -7.76 -4.40
CA ASP A 79 -7.80 -6.77 -3.62
C ASP A 79 -7.15 -5.40 -3.66
N THR A 80 -5.83 -5.31 -3.45
CA THR A 80 -5.07 -4.06 -3.59
C THR A 80 -5.32 -3.43 -4.96
N THR A 81 -5.25 -4.24 -6.03
CA THR A 81 -5.50 -3.78 -7.40
C THR A 81 -6.92 -3.26 -7.59
N ARG A 82 -7.93 -3.97 -7.08
CA ARG A 82 -9.34 -3.58 -7.17
C ARG A 82 -9.61 -2.29 -6.41
N MET A 83 -9.12 -2.18 -5.18
CA MET A 83 -9.33 -1.02 -4.31
C MET A 83 -8.60 0.22 -4.85
N LEU A 84 -7.38 0.08 -5.34
CA LEU A 84 -6.67 1.19 -6.02
C LEU A 84 -7.45 1.69 -7.25
N LYS A 85 -8.04 0.77 -8.04
CA LYS A 85 -8.90 1.14 -9.17
C LYS A 85 -10.13 1.92 -8.74
N GLN A 86 -10.76 1.54 -7.62
CA GLN A 86 -11.91 2.23 -7.05
C GLN A 86 -11.54 3.65 -6.60
N LEU A 87 -10.45 3.82 -5.85
CA LEU A 87 -9.97 5.15 -5.44
C LEU A 87 -9.63 6.07 -6.63
N ALA A 88 -9.09 5.50 -7.70
CA ALA A 88 -8.71 6.24 -8.90
C ALA A 88 -9.91 6.72 -9.77
N VAL A 89 -11.14 6.30 -9.46
CA VAL A 89 -12.33 6.78 -10.17
C VAL A 89 -12.49 8.28 -9.95
N ASP A 90 -12.41 8.73 -8.70
CA ASP A 90 -12.69 10.12 -8.32
C ASP A 90 -11.45 10.94 -7.97
N ASP A 91 -10.30 10.30 -7.73
CA ASP A 91 -9.03 10.99 -7.46
C ASP A 91 -8.07 10.88 -8.65
N TYR A 92 -7.89 12.00 -9.37
CA TYR A 92 -6.98 12.09 -10.51
C TYR A 92 -5.53 11.78 -10.14
N ALA A 93 -5.06 12.20 -8.97
CA ALA A 93 -3.68 11.99 -8.56
C ALA A 93 -3.41 10.52 -8.24
N ILE A 94 -4.36 9.83 -7.59
CA ILE A 94 -4.33 8.36 -7.42
C ILE A 94 -4.43 7.66 -8.77
N ARG A 95 -5.22 8.17 -9.72
CA ARG A 95 -5.28 7.62 -11.08
C ARG A 95 -3.92 7.59 -11.77
N GLN A 96 -3.07 8.59 -11.53
CA GLN A 96 -1.70 8.65 -12.07
C GLN A 96 -0.73 7.66 -11.40
N LEU A 97 -1.08 7.03 -10.27
CA LEU A 97 -0.26 5.95 -9.68
C LEU A 97 -0.49 4.60 -10.36
N ARG A 98 -1.69 4.37 -10.92
CA ARG A 98 -2.08 3.06 -11.45
C ARG A 98 -1.13 2.50 -12.51
N PRO A 99 -0.67 3.29 -13.51
CA PRO A 99 0.27 2.77 -14.51
C PRO A 99 1.58 2.30 -13.88
N LEU A 100 2.09 3.03 -12.87
CA LEU A 100 3.32 2.67 -12.16
C LEU A 100 3.14 1.38 -11.35
N TYR A 101 2.01 1.25 -10.65
CA TYR A 101 1.67 0.02 -9.92
C TYR A 101 1.57 -1.20 -10.84
N SER A 102 0.88 -1.05 -11.98
CA SER A 102 0.75 -2.13 -12.96
C SER A 102 2.08 -2.50 -13.59
N LEU A 103 2.91 -1.51 -13.96
CA LEU A 103 4.25 -1.75 -14.49
C LEU A 103 5.13 -2.50 -13.48
N ALA A 104 5.18 -2.05 -12.22
CA ALA A 104 5.94 -2.74 -11.17
C ALA A 104 5.43 -4.16 -10.93
N ARG A 105 4.11 -4.37 -10.88
CA ARG A 105 3.53 -5.72 -10.74
C ARG A 105 3.96 -6.63 -11.88
N ASP A 106 3.83 -6.16 -13.12
CA ASP A 106 4.03 -7.01 -14.28
C ASP A 106 5.54 -7.28 -14.48
N ALA A 107 6.38 -6.23 -14.47
CA ALA A 107 7.81 -6.37 -14.71
C ALA A 107 8.59 -7.00 -13.54
N LEU A 108 8.31 -6.59 -12.29
CA LEU A 108 9.09 -7.07 -11.14
C LEU A 108 8.59 -8.43 -10.65
N HIS A 109 7.28 -8.56 -10.43
CA HIS A 109 6.70 -9.77 -9.86
C HIS A 109 6.37 -10.83 -10.91
N GLY A 110 5.71 -10.43 -12.00
CA GLY A 110 5.35 -11.33 -13.09
C GLY A 110 6.59 -11.83 -13.84
N ASP A 111 7.26 -10.91 -14.54
CA ASP A 111 8.32 -11.28 -15.47
C ASP A 111 9.60 -11.68 -14.73
N CYS A 112 10.17 -10.80 -13.91
CA CYS A 112 11.49 -11.04 -13.30
C CYS A 112 11.45 -12.09 -12.17
N PHE A 113 10.59 -11.93 -11.17
CA PHE A 113 10.54 -12.88 -10.06
C PHE A 113 9.95 -14.23 -10.48
N TYR A 114 8.70 -14.24 -10.97
CA TYR A 114 7.97 -15.48 -11.23
C TYR A 114 8.48 -16.21 -12.49
N SER A 115 8.61 -15.50 -13.61
CA SER A 115 9.07 -16.10 -14.87
C SER A 115 10.59 -16.18 -15.01
N GLY A 116 11.35 -15.46 -14.18
CA GLY A 116 12.82 -15.42 -14.27
C GLY A 116 13.36 -14.56 -15.41
N ILE A 117 12.50 -13.74 -16.03
CA ILE A 117 12.82 -12.89 -17.17
C ILE A 117 12.95 -11.46 -16.67
N CYS A 118 14.19 -11.02 -16.43
CA CYS A 118 14.47 -9.67 -15.93
C CYS A 118 14.92 -8.73 -17.05
N ASP A 119 14.46 -8.97 -18.29
CA ASP A 119 14.80 -8.15 -19.46
C ASP A 119 13.68 -7.16 -19.80
N PRO A 120 14.00 -5.89 -20.14
CA PRO A 120 15.34 -5.32 -20.19
C PRO A 120 15.93 -5.07 -18.78
N LEU A 121 17.14 -5.56 -18.54
CA LEU A 121 17.78 -5.48 -17.21
C LEU A 121 17.85 -4.05 -16.67
N GLU A 122 18.17 -3.08 -17.51
CA GLU A 122 18.24 -1.67 -17.09
C GLU A 122 16.90 -1.16 -16.55
N GLU A 123 15.78 -1.58 -17.15
CA GLU A 123 14.45 -1.19 -16.69
C GLU A 123 14.08 -1.85 -15.36
N THR A 124 14.35 -3.15 -15.21
CA THR A 124 14.15 -3.85 -13.93
C THR A 124 14.97 -3.19 -12.81
N LEU A 125 16.24 -2.88 -13.07
CA LEU A 125 17.12 -2.20 -12.12
C LEU A 125 16.62 -0.80 -11.75
N ARG A 126 16.12 -0.06 -12.74
CA ARG A 126 15.52 1.27 -12.53
C ARG A 126 14.29 1.17 -11.62
N LEU A 127 13.37 0.26 -11.92
CA LEU A 127 12.15 0.06 -11.13
C LEU A 127 12.44 -0.33 -9.67
N ILE A 128 13.42 -1.20 -9.43
CA ILE A 128 13.87 -1.56 -8.07
C ILE A 128 14.37 -0.32 -7.32
N ARG A 129 15.22 0.49 -7.95
CA ARG A 129 15.83 1.68 -7.30
C ARG A 129 14.79 2.77 -7.03
N GLU A 130 13.96 3.07 -8.02
CA GLU A 130 12.93 4.13 -7.97
C GLU A 130 11.68 3.73 -7.17
N THR A 131 11.65 2.53 -6.58
CA THR A 131 10.55 2.11 -5.69
C THR A 131 10.36 3.08 -4.52
N SER A 132 11.42 3.72 -4.02
CA SER A 132 11.31 4.79 -3.01
C SER A 132 10.40 5.93 -3.44
N ASP A 133 10.48 6.33 -4.71
CA ASP A 133 9.73 7.47 -5.25
C ASP A 133 8.23 7.14 -5.34
N TYR A 134 7.93 5.86 -5.63
CA TYR A 134 6.56 5.36 -5.56
C TYR A 134 6.03 5.43 -4.12
N ILE A 135 6.82 4.99 -3.13
CA ILE A 135 6.44 5.02 -1.71
C ILE A 135 6.15 6.46 -1.27
N ASP A 136 7.08 7.39 -1.55
CA ASP A 136 6.92 8.82 -1.26
C ASP A 136 5.62 9.39 -1.87
N LYS A 137 5.33 9.03 -3.12
CA LYS A 137 4.13 9.52 -3.80
C LYS A 137 2.86 8.95 -3.18
N ALA A 138 2.82 7.67 -2.83
CA ALA A 138 1.69 7.05 -2.15
C ALA A 138 1.45 7.66 -0.76
N GLU A 139 2.52 7.91 -0.01
CA GLU A 139 2.47 8.52 1.33
C GLU A 139 1.95 9.96 1.28
N ARG A 140 2.41 10.77 0.32
CA ARG A 140 1.87 12.14 0.09
C ARG A 140 0.38 12.14 -0.24
N LEU A 141 -0.08 11.18 -1.06
CA LEU A 141 -1.49 11.06 -1.42
C LEU A 141 -2.35 10.56 -0.25
N ALA A 142 -1.79 9.75 0.64
CA ALA A 142 -2.44 9.36 1.88
C ALA A 142 -2.66 10.59 2.79
N ALA A 143 -1.62 11.40 2.99
CA ALA A 143 -1.69 12.61 3.81
C ALA A 143 -2.64 13.68 3.23
N ALA A 144 -2.66 13.87 1.90
CA ALA A 144 -3.51 14.87 1.25
C ALA A 144 -5.03 14.59 1.36
N GLY A 145 -5.42 13.34 1.66
CA GLY A 145 -6.82 12.95 1.90
C GLY A 145 -7.23 12.92 3.36
N ALA A 146 -6.30 13.14 4.30
CA ALA A 146 -6.54 13.03 5.75
C ALA A 146 -7.04 14.34 6.40
N SER A 147 -7.29 15.40 5.61
CA SER A 147 -7.88 16.64 6.11
C SER A 147 -9.42 16.54 6.09
N VAL A 148 -9.99 16.18 7.24
CA VAL A 148 -11.38 16.43 7.62
C VAL A 148 -11.42 17.15 8.96
#